data_AF-E6UJD0-F1
#
_entry.id   AF-E6UJD0-F1
#
_cell.length_a   1.000
_cell.length_b   1.000
_cell.length_c   1.000
_cell.angle_alpha   90.00
_cell.angle_beta   90.00
_cell.angle_gamma   90.00
#
_symmetry.space_group_name_H-M   'P 1'
#
loop_
_entity.id
_entity.type
_entity.pdbx_description
1 polymer ?
#
loop_
_entity_poly.entity_id
_entity_poly.type
_entity_poly.pdbx_seq_one_letter_code
_entity_poly.pdbx_strand_id
1 'polypeptide(L)'
;MLFSLILENEAGDQIDMTATANQYMTSRVEGLNPPTGTISTSSYAGMDGSYLNNAFIEKRNVVISFEMRGVGVEARRHQLYKEVKPSRYIKIYYATAGIDLFAEGYVESCEVQNFEMLTIGQISILCPDIYWYSTTSVMAYYSHITGAFTFPFPTGSNPEAFILGKYNTQNMMSIVNDGDEIGFTLVIEALEDARSPTLYYRVFFFLWYNIFLFLN
;
A
#
# COMPACT_ATOMS: atom_id res chain seq x y z
N MET A 1 -11.09 -4.95 19.56
CA MET A 1 -10.65 -4.18 18.38
C MET A 1 -11.38 -4.75 17.17
N LEU A 2 -12.00 -3.89 16.36
CA LEU A 2 -12.60 -4.29 15.09
C LEU A 2 -11.52 -4.13 14.00
N PHE A 3 -11.20 -5.24 13.35
CA PHE A 3 -10.36 -5.25 12.15
C PHE A 3 -11.15 -5.92 11.03
N SER A 4 -10.85 -5.55 9.79
CA SER A 4 -11.37 -6.17 8.57
C SER A 4 -10.22 -6.84 7.84
N LEU A 5 -10.40 -8.10 7.45
CA LEU A 5 -9.41 -8.88 6.71
C LEU A 5 -10.11 -9.53 5.53
N ILE A 6 -9.76 -9.09 4.32
CA ILE A 6 -10.33 -9.58 3.08
C ILE A 6 -9.20 -10.14 2.24
N LEU A 7 -9.41 -11.33 1.68
CA LEU A 7 -8.49 -11.95 0.74
C LEU A 7 -9.12 -11.93 -0.65
N GLU A 8 -8.37 -11.50 -1.65
CA GLU A 8 -8.80 -11.45 -3.05
C GLU A 8 -7.91 -12.35 -3.90
N ASN A 9 -8.51 -13.19 -4.72
CA ASN A 9 -7.79 -14.06 -5.65
C ASN A 9 -7.44 -13.34 -6.97
N GLU A 10 -6.69 -14.00 -7.86
CA GLU A 10 -6.35 -13.48 -9.20
C GLU A 10 -7.58 -13.16 -10.09
N ALA A 11 -8.73 -13.80 -9.85
CA ALA A 11 -9.96 -13.57 -10.60
C ALA A 11 -10.81 -12.41 -10.04
N GLY A 12 -10.39 -11.78 -8.94
CA GLY A 12 -11.15 -10.73 -8.24
C GLY A 12 -12.26 -11.26 -7.33
N ASP A 13 -12.34 -12.57 -7.10
CA ASP A 13 -13.25 -13.14 -6.10
C ASP A 13 -12.67 -12.84 -4.70
N GLN A 14 -13.48 -12.21 -3.85
CA GLN A 14 -13.10 -11.82 -2.50
C GLN A 14 -13.74 -12.73 -1.44
N ILE A 15 -12.95 -13.06 -0.41
CA ILE A 15 -13.42 -13.77 0.78
C ILE A 15 -13.14 -12.91 2.02
N ASP A 16 -14.21 -12.57 2.74
CA ASP A 16 -14.14 -11.80 3.98
C ASP A 16 -13.98 -12.77 5.16
N MET A 17 -12.85 -12.63 5.86
CA MET A 17 -12.47 -13.47 7.01
C MET A 17 -12.90 -12.86 8.35
N THR A 18 -13.56 -11.69 8.32
CA THR A 18 -13.90 -10.88 9.51
C THR A 18 -15.39 -10.69 9.74
N ALA A 19 -16.20 -10.60 8.67
CA ALA A 19 -17.58 -10.13 8.80
C ALA A 19 -18.58 -11.14 9.39
N THR A 20 -18.25 -12.42 9.49
CA THR A 20 -19.26 -13.40 9.91
C THR A 20 -18.86 -14.16 11.16
N ALA A 21 -19.44 -13.74 12.29
CA ALA A 21 -19.33 -14.33 13.63
C ALA A 21 -19.55 -15.86 13.71
N ASN A 22 -20.01 -16.50 12.62
CA ASN A 22 -20.28 -17.94 12.51
C ASN A 22 -19.70 -18.58 11.23
N GLN A 23 -18.79 -17.95 10.48
CA GLN A 23 -18.22 -18.57 9.26
C GLN A 23 -16.72 -18.73 9.35
N TYR A 24 -15.98 -17.62 9.36
CA TYR A 24 -14.53 -17.58 9.54
C TYR A 24 -14.25 -16.61 10.67
N MET A 25 -13.83 -17.13 11.81
CA MET A 25 -13.40 -16.31 12.93
C MET A 25 -11.88 -16.30 12.91
N THR A 26 -11.29 -15.23 12.36
CA THR A 26 -9.83 -15.05 12.43
C THR A 26 -9.40 -14.96 13.90
N SER A 27 -8.65 -15.95 14.36
CA SER A 27 -8.19 -16.05 15.74
C SER A 27 -6.91 -15.25 15.97
N ARG A 28 -6.02 -15.25 14.96
CA ARG A 28 -4.73 -14.56 15.01
C ARG A 28 -4.23 -14.26 13.60
N VAL A 29 -3.60 -13.11 13.43
CA VAL A 29 -2.85 -12.76 12.22
C VAL A 29 -1.41 -12.46 12.64
N GLU A 30 -0.47 -13.24 12.12
CA GLU A 30 0.96 -12.99 12.27
C GLU A 30 1.52 -12.39 10.97
N GLY A 31 2.68 -11.72 11.07
CA GLY A 31 3.28 -11.03 9.92
C GLY A 31 2.80 -9.60 9.68
N LEU A 32 1.94 -9.07 10.56
CA LEU A 32 1.58 -7.64 10.55
C LEU A 32 2.71 -6.74 11.08
N ASN A 33 3.59 -7.29 11.93
CA ASN A 33 4.74 -6.59 12.46
C ASN A 33 5.82 -6.40 11.39
N PRO A 34 6.75 -5.44 11.55
CA PRO A 34 7.93 -5.34 10.72
C PRO A 34 8.67 -6.68 10.68
N PRO A 35 9.05 -7.18 9.49
CA PRO A 35 9.79 -8.44 9.39
C PRO A 35 11.18 -8.30 10.00
N THR A 36 11.71 -9.42 10.49
CA THR A 36 13.07 -9.48 11.01
C THR A 36 14.08 -9.27 9.88
N GLY A 37 15.03 -8.35 10.09
CA GLY A 37 16.16 -8.15 9.18
C GLY A 37 17.29 -9.13 9.49
N THR A 38 17.92 -9.68 8.45
CA THR A 38 19.14 -10.47 8.57
C THR A 38 20.34 -9.53 8.51
N ILE A 39 21.16 -9.53 9.56
CA ILE A 39 22.35 -8.69 9.69
C ILE A 39 23.60 -9.58 9.59
N SER A 40 24.42 -9.35 8.56
CA SER A 40 25.70 -10.02 8.38
C SER A 40 26.83 -9.12 8.92
N THR A 41 27.54 -9.60 9.94
CA THR A 41 28.69 -8.91 10.53
C THR A 41 29.94 -9.79 10.53
N SER A 42 31.12 -9.19 10.42
CA SER A 42 32.43 -9.82 10.60
C SER A 42 33.14 -9.29 11.86
N SER A 43 33.84 -10.12 12.61
CA SER A 43 34.52 -9.70 13.84
C SER A 43 35.87 -9.03 13.57
N TYR A 44 36.26 -8.09 14.42
CA TYR A 44 37.62 -7.54 14.42
C TYR A 44 38.55 -8.43 15.26
N ALA A 45 39.77 -8.67 14.76
CA ALA A 45 40.77 -9.40 15.52
C ALA A 45 41.37 -8.47 16.61
N GLY A 46 41.10 -8.79 17.88
CA GLY A 46 41.72 -8.12 19.03
C GLY A 46 41.10 -6.76 19.43
N MET A 47 39.92 -6.41 18.91
CA MET A 47 39.15 -5.23 19.33
C MET A 47 37.70 -5.61 19.61
N ASP A 48 37.05 -4.90 20.53
CA ASP A 48 35.63 -5.07 20.79
C ASP A 48 34.79 -4.47 19.65
N GLY A 49 33.88 -5.27 19.10
CA GLY A 49 32.96 -4.85 18.04
C GLY A 49 32.99 -5.76 16.80
N SER A 50 32.20 -5.39 15.78
CA SER A 50 32.10 -6.11 14.51
C SER A 50 31.79 -5.15 13.36
N TYR A 51 32.29 -5.47 12.17
CA TYR A 51 32.03 -4.75 10.94
C TYR A 51 30.75 -5.25 10.28
N LEU A 52 29.86 -4.33 9.89
CA LEU A 52 28.64 -4.65 9.16
C LEU A 52 28.96 -4.92 7.68
N ASN A 53 28.74 -6.15 7.23
CA ASN A 53 28.90 -6.52 5.82
C ASN A 53 27.66 -6.19 5.02
N ASN A 54 26.49 -6.60 5.51
CA ASN A 54 25.22 -6.42 4.83
C ASN A 54 24.06 -6.46 5.83
N ALA A 55 22.98 -5.76 5.54
CA ALA A 55 21.71 -5.88 6.24
C ALA A 55 20.59 -5.89 5.18
N PHE A 56 19.76 -6.93 5.20
CA PHE A 56 18.65 -7.06 4.26
C PHE A 56 17.43 -7.66 4.94
N ILE A 57 16.27 -7.39 4.36
CA ILE A 57 15.00 -7.99 4.76
C ILE A 57 14.62 -8.97 3.65
N GLU A 58 14.29 -10.21 4.01
CA GLU A 58 14.09 -11.29 3.04
C GLU A 58 12.71 -11.24 2.38
N LYS A 59 11.69 -11.58 3.15
CA LYS A 59 10.31 -11.72 2.71
C LYS A 59 9.41 -11.63 3.92
N ARG A 60 8.17 -11.19 3.72
CA ARG A 60 7.15 -11.25 4.78
C ARG A 60 6.37 -12.54 4.62
N ASN A 61 6.14 -13.22 5.74
CA ASN A 61 5.14 -14.28 5.80
C ASN A 61 3.96 -13.80 6.64
N VAL A 62 2.77 -13.74 6.03
CA VAL A 62 1.52 -13.44 6.71
C VAL A 62 0.81 -14.75 7.01
N VAL A 63 0.63 -15.04 8.29
CA VAL A 63 0.02 -16.28 8.74
C VAL A 63 -1.31 -15.96 9.40
N ILE A 64 -2.39 -16.43 8.79
CA ILE A 64 -3.76 -16.18 9.23
C ILE A 64 -4.30 -17.46 9.85
N SER A 65 -4.48 -17.48 11.16
CA SER A 65 -5.17 -18.54 11.87
C SER A 65 -6.65 -18.20 11.94
N PHE A 66 -7.50 -19.16 11.59
CA PHE A 66 -8.95 -18.99 11.59
C PHE A 66 -9.66 -20.23 12.13
N GLU A 67 -10.85 -20.01 12.67
CA GLU A 67 -11.72 -21.07 13.15
C GLU A 67 -13.05 -21.00 12.41
N MET A 68 -13.55 -22.14 11.95
CA MET A 68 -14.89 -22.26 11.38
C MET A 68 -15.81 -22.94 12.38
N ARG A 69 -16.99 -22.33 12.62
CA ARG A 69 -18.01 -22.84 13.55
C ARG A 69 -19.38 -22.91 12.87
N GLY A 70 -20.28 -23.74 13.38
CA GLY A 70 -21.69 -23.76 12.99
C GLY A 70 -22.06 -24.77 11.88
N VAL A 71 -23.21 -24.55 11.25
CA VAL A 71 -23.78 -25.45 10.22
C VAL A 71 -23.24 -25.10 8.83
N GLY A 72 -22.88 -26.10 8.03
CA GLY A 72 -22.41 -25.90 6.64
C GLY A 72 -20.90 -25.66 6.49
N VAL A 73 -20.09 -26.14 7.44
CA VAL A 73 -18.62 -26.02 7.41
C VAL A 73 -18.01 -26.56 6.11
N GLU A 74 -18.58 -27.63 5.57
CA GLU A 74 -18.06 -28.26 4.36
C GLU A 74 -18.17 -27.36 3.11
N ALA A 75 -19.31 -26.70 2.92
CA ALA A 75 -19.49 -25.77 1.80
C ALA A 75 -18.51 -24.58 1.89
N ARG A 76 -18.29 -24.08 3.11
CA ARG A 76 -17.33 -22.99 3.39
C ARG A 76 -15.90 -23.42 3.15
N ARG A 77 -15.55 -24.65 3.52
CA ARG A 77 -14.23 -25.22 3.24
C ARG A 77 -13.97 -25.33 1.73
N HIS A 78 -14.98 -25.77 0.97
CA HIS A 78 -14.89 -25.80 -0.50
C HIS A 78 -14.75 -24.41 -1.11
N GLN A 79 -15.50 -23.42 -0.60
CA GLN A 79 -15.35 -22.02 -1.02
C GLN A 79 -13.93 -21.52 -0.72
N LEU A 80 -13.43 -21.77 0.49
CA LEU A 80 -12.08 -21.35 0.89
C LEU A 80 -10.99 -21.98 0.00
N TYR A 81 -11.11 -23.25 -0.38
CA TYR A 81 -10.17 -23.87 -1.33
C TYR A 81 -10.32 -23.39 -2.78
N LYS A 82 -11.48 -22.84 -3.15
CA LYS A 82 -11.66 -22.24 -4.47
C LYS A 82 -10.87 -20.93 -4.57
N GLU A 83 -10.92 -20.13 -3.51
CA GLU A 83 -10.31 -18.79 -3.45
C GLU A 83 -8.84 -18.83 -3.01
N VAL A 84 -8.52 -19.58 -1.96
CA VAL A 84 -7.19 -19.69 -1.37
C VAL A 84 -6.53 -20.99 -1.85
N LYS A 85 -5.93 -20.93 -3.04
CA LYS A 85 -5.19 -22.06 -3.63
C LYS A 85 -3.68 -21.89 -3.41
N PRO A 86 -2.96 -22.96 -3.03
CA PRO A 86 -1.50 -22.88 -2.88
C PRO A 86 -0.84 -22.55 -4.22
N SER A 87 0.27 -21.81 -4.16
CA SER A 87 1.03 -21.31 -5.31
C SER A 87 0.22 -20.40 -6.25
N ARG A 88 -0.82 -19.74 -5.72
CA ARG A 88 -1.59 -18.73 -6.47
C ARG A 88 -1.42 -17.35 -5.85
N TYR A 89 -1.53 -16.35 -6.73
CA TYR A 89 -1.53 -14.95 -6.36
C TYR A 89 -2.73 -14.64 -5.47
N ILE A 90 -2.48 -13.85 -4.43
CA ILE A 90 -3.50 -13.40 -3.49
C ILE A 90 -3.16 -11.99 -3.02
N LYS A 91 -4.21 -11.18 -2.87
CA LYS A 91 -4.12 -9.83 -2.33
C LYS A 91 -4.82 -9.78 -0.99
N ILE A 92 -4.14 -9.22 0.00
CA ILE A 92 -4.59 -9.15 1.39
C ILE A 92 -4.95 -7.70 1.66
N TYR A 93 -6.20 -7.46 2.06
CA TYR A 93 -6.66 -6.17 2.56
C TYR A 93 -6.80 -6.25 4.07
N TYR A 94 -6.16 -5.31 4.77
CA TYR A 94 -6.21 -5.18 6.21
C TYR A 94 -6.64 -3.76 6.56
N ALA A 95 -7.82 -3.65 7.19
CA ALA A 95 -8.34 -2.37 7.65
C ALA A 95 -8.64 -2.39 9.15
N THR A 96 -8.33 -1.29 9.83
CA THR A 96 -8.70 -1.00 11.22
C THR A 96 -9.26 0.42 11.27
N ALA A 97 -9.71 0.90 12.43
CA ALA A 97 -10.37 2.20 12.61
C ALA A 97 -9.59 3.44 12.08
N GLY A 98 -8.29 3.35 11.80
CA GLY A 98 -7.51 4.47 11.26
C GLY A 98 -6.47 4.09 10.20
N ILE A 99 -6.48 2.84 9.72
CA ILE A 99 -5.47 2.32 8.79
C ILE A 99 -6.19 1.42 7.79
N ASP A 100 -6.00 1.66 6.50
CA ASP A 100 -6.48 0.81 5.42
C ASP A 100 -5.33 0.51 4.46
N LEU A 101 -4.91 -0.76 4.46
CA LEU A 101 -3.69 -1.23 3.82
C LEU A 101 -3.98 -2.48 3.00
N PHE A 102 -3.18 -2.66 1.94
CA PHE A 102 -3.14 -3.90 1.18
C PHE A 102 -1.71 -4.38 0.99
N ALA A 103 -1.55 -5.69 0.86
CA ALA A 103 -0.30 -6.35 0.49
C ALA A 103 -0.59 -7.42 -0.56
N GLU A 104 0.40 -7.70 -1.40
CA GLU A 104 0.30 -8.68 -2.48
C GLU A 104 1.27 -9.83 -2.22
N GLY A 105 0.88 -11.05 -2.55
CA GLY A 105 1.70 -12.23 -2.30
C GLY A 105 1.19 -13.49 -2.95
N TYR A 106 1.75 -14.61 -2.51
CA TYR A 106 1.42 -15.95 -2.98
C TYR A 106 1.11 -16.85 -1.80
N VAL A 107 0.04 -17.64 -1.92
CA VAL A 107 -0.33 -18.62 -0.89
C VAL A 107 0.73 -19.73 -0.85
N GLU A 108 1.37 -19.92 0.28
CA GLU A 108 2.31 -21.03 0.52
C GLU A 108 1.55 -22.30 0.89
N SER A 109 0.67 -22.20 1.88
CA SER A 109 -0.12 -23.33 2.37
C SER A 109 -1.48 -22.87 2.90
N CYS A 110 -2.45 -23.78 2.82
CA CYS A 110 -3.77 -23.61 3.40
C CYS A 110 -4.15 -24.93 4.06
N GLU A 111 -3.89 -25.04 5.36
CA GLU A 111 -4.14 -26.25 6.15
C GLU A 111 -5.43 -26.08 6.94
N VAL A 112 -6.29 -27.10 6.92
CA VAL A 112 -7.55 -27.12 7.65
C VAL A 112 -7.68 -28.48 8.34
N GLN A 113 -7.99 -28.48 9.64
CA GLN A 113 -8.18 -29.70 10.42
C GLN A 113 -9.62 -30.21 10.27
N ASN A 114 -9.79 -31.37 9.61
CA ASN A 114 -11.11 -31.87 9.21
C ASN A 114 -11.89 -32.64 10.29
N PHE A 115 -11.21 -33.23 11.28
CA PHE A 115 -11.81 -34.24 12.17
C PHE A 115 -12.16 -33.74 13.57
N GLU A 116 -11.93 -32.46 13.85
CA GLU A 116 -12.24 -31.86 15.14
C GLU A 116 -13.61 -31.18 15.14
N MET A 117 -14.22 -31.08 16.33
CA MET A 117 -15.50 -30.38 16.55
C MET A 117 -15.39 -28.87 16.22
N LEU A 118 -14.18 -28.33 16.33
CA LEU A 118 -13.79 -27.00 15.88
C LEU A 118 -12.87 -27.17 14.68
N THR A 119 -13.32 -26.76 13.50
CA THR A 119 -12.49 -26.83 12.29
C THR A 119 -11.55 -25.62 12.30
N ILE A 120 -10.35 -25.83 12.80
CA ILE A 120 -9.28 -24.82 12.84
C ILE A 120 -8.47 -24.92 11.55
N GLY A 121 -8.07 -23.78 11.00
CA GLY A 121 -7.20 -23.72 9.85
C GLY A 121 -6.17 -22.61 9.94
N GLN A 122 -5.14 -22.74 9.11
CA GLN A 122 -4.08 -21.76 8.97
C GLN A 122 -3.78 -21.56 7.49
N ILE A 123 -3.68 -20.28 7.09
CA ILE A 123 -3.25 -19.87 5.76
C ILE A 123 -1.91 -19.18 5.92
N SER A 124 -0.89 -19.65 5.18
CA SER A 124 0.43 -19.01 5.08
C SER A 124 0.52 -18.32 3.73
N ILE A 125 0.83 -17.02 3.72
CA ILE A 125 0.97 -16.20 2.51
C ILE A 125 2.36 -15.57 2.52
N LEU A 126 3.15 -15.91 1.51
CA LEU A 126 4.45 -15.31 1.28
C LEU A 126 4.29 -14.06 0.43
N CYS A 127 4.67 -12.92 0.98
CA CYS A 127 4.75 -11.65 0.28
C CYS A 127 6.23 -11.40 -0.09
N PRO A 128 6.59 -11.48 -1.38
CA PRO A 128 7.91 -11.10 -1.85
C PRO A 128 8.17 -9.61 -1.61
N ASP A 129 7.12 -8.79 -1.74
CA ASP A 129 7.14 -7.40 -1.32
C ASP A 129 6.83 -7.32 0.19
N ILE A 130 7.71 -6.63 0.91
CA ILE A 130 7.64 -6.48 2.36
C ILE A 130 6.71 -5.34 2.76
N TYR A 131 6.31 -4.45 1.85
CA TYR A 131 5.58 -3.25 2.23
C TYR A 131 4.07 -3.46 2.24
N TRP A 132 3.40 -2.69 3.09
CA TRP A 132 1.95 -2.51 3.04
C TRP A 132 1.69 -1.20 2.31
N TYR A 133 0.81 -1.25 1.32
CA TYR A 133 0.42 -0.08 0.54
C TYR A 133 -0.92 0.43 1.02
N SER A 134 -1.12 1.75 1.03
CA SER A 134 -2.45 2.29 1.29
C SER A 134 -3.38 2.02 0.11
N THR A 135 -4.62 1.65 0.39
CA THR A 135 -5.68 1.53 -0.64
C THR A 135 -5.99 2.87 -1.31
N THR A 136 -5.75 3.98 -0.60
CA THR A 136 -5.87 5.33 -1.15
C THR A 136 -4.60 5.74 -1.86
N SER A 137 -4.70 5.96 -3.17
CA SER A 137 -3.60 6.53 -3.95
C SER A 137 -3.61 8.06 -3.83
N VAL A 138 -2.43 8.63 -3.55
CA VAL A 138 -2.23 10.09 -3.61
C VAL A 138 -1.86 10.44 -5.04
N MET A 139 -2.86 10.86 -5.82
CA MET A 139 -2.64 11.37 -7.18
C MET A 139 -2.58 12.90 -7.14
N ALA A 140 -1.48 13.45 -7.65
CA ALA A 140 -1.27 14.87 -7.72
C ALA A 140 -1.19 15.27 -9.20
N TYR A 141 -2.17 16.02 -9.68
CA TYR A 141 -2.21 16.52 -11.05
C TYR A 141 -1.63 17.93 -11.10
N TYR A 142 -0.60 18.12 -11.92
CA TYR A 142 -0.05 19.44 -12.23
C TYR A 142 -0.28 19.75 -13.70
N SER A 143 -1.16 20.72 -13.97
CA SER A 143 -1.41 21.25 -15.32
C SER A 143 -1.20 22.76 -15.33
N HIS A 144 -0.52 23.25 -16.36
CA HIS A 144 -0.27 24.68 -16.57
C HIS A 144 -1.58 25.43 -16.93
N ILE A 145 -2.58 24.71 -17.43
CA ILE A 145 -3.86 25.25 -17.89
C ILE A 145 -4.97 24.67 -17.00
N THR A 146 -5.54 25.52 -16.15
CA THR A 146 -6.76 25.20 -15.39
C THR A 146 -7.95 25.86 -16.09
N GLY A 147 -8.95 25.06 -16.47
CA GLY A 147 -10.14 25.54 -17.15
C GLY A 147 -10.97 26.44 -16.24
N ALA A 148 -11.11 27.71 -16.60
CA ALA A 148 -11.97 28.66 -15.92
C ALA A 148 -13.15 29.00 -16.83
N PHE A 149 -14.14 28.11 -16.94
CA PHE A 149 -15.39 28.43 -17.63
C PHE A 149 -16.54 28.53 -16.62
N THR A 150 -17.00 29.75 -16.40
CA THR A 150 -18.29 30.05 -15.79
C THR A 150 -18.92 31.21 -16.54
N PHE A 151 -20.15 31.01 -17.01
CA PHE A 151 -20.92 32.03 -17.72
C PHE A 151 -22.10 32.47 -16.87
N PRO A 152 -22.08 33.74 -16.41
CA PRO A 152 -23.31 34.50 -16.23
C PRO A 152 -23.18 35.85 -16.94
N PHE A 153 -24.13 36.17 -17.81
CA PHE A 153 -24.14 37.38 -18.63
C PHE A 153 -23.88 38.66 -17.80
N PRO A 154 -22.98 39.57 -18.24
CA PRO A 154 -22.69 40.80 -17.50
C PRO A 154 -23.91 41.73 -17.50
N THR A 155 -24.42 42.07 -16.32
CA THR A 155 -25.35 43.20 -16.16
C THR A 155 -24.52 44.47 -15.92
N GLY A 156 -24.95 45.61 -16.47
CA GLY A 156 -24.16 46.84 -16.59
C GLY A 156 -23.64 47.51 -15.31
N SER A 157 -23.76 46.87 -14.15
CA SER A 157 -23.35 47.37 -12.83
C SER A 157 -22.07 46.74 -12.27
N ASN A 158 -21.46 45.73 -12.91
CA ASN A 158 -20.17 45.17 -12.47
C ASN A 158 -19.17 45.00 -13.65
N PRO A 159 -18.19 45.91 -13.82
CA PRO A 159 -17.29 45.94 -14.97
C PRO A 159 -15.98 45.17 -14.72
N GLU A 160 -16.00 44.05 -14.00
CA GLU A 160 -14.79 43.26 -13.81
C GLU A 160 -14.44 42.44 -15.06
N ALA A 161 -13.15 42.43 -15.40
CA ALA A 161 -12.63 41.82 -16.61
C ALA A 161 -12.87 40.30 -16.63
N PHE A 162 -13.37 39.79 -17.75
CA PHE A 162 -13.61 38.36 -17.99
C PHE A 162 -12.29 37.59 -18.09
N ILE A 163 -12.08 36.61 -17.20
CA ILE A 163 -10.87 35.77 -17.18
C ILE A 163 -11.15 34.50 -17.99
N LEU A 164 -10.60 34.42 -19.20
CA LEU A 164 -10.76 33.30 -20.15
C LEU A 164 -10.01 32.02 -19.76
N GLY A 165 -9.06 32.14 -18.83
CA GLY A 165 -8.19 31.06 -18.38
C GLY A 165 -7.14 31.62 -17.45
N LYS A 166 -6.73 30.83 -16.46
CA LYS A 166 -5.66 31.21 -15.53
C LYS A 166 -4.44 30.35 -15.86
N TYR A 167 -3.38 31.00 -16.34
CA TYR A 167 -2.07 30.37 -16.45
C TYR A 167 -1.46 30.27 -15.06
N ASN A 168 -1.12 29.07 -14.63
CA ASN A 168 -0.39 28.88 -13.40
C ASN A 168 1.11 29.11 -13.65
N THR A 169 1.64 30.26 -13.25
CA THR A 169 3.06 30.63 -13.47
C THR A 169 4.04 29.91 -12.55
N GLN A 170 3.57 29.07 -11.62
CA GLN A 170 4.41 28.42 -10.62
C GLN A 170 4.86 27.03 -11.07
N ASN A 171 6.05 26.91 -11.68
CA ASN A 171 6.65 25.64 -12.13
C ASN A 171 7.00 24.61 -11.02
N MET A 172 6.47 24.76 -9.80
CA MET A 172 6.81 23.89 -8.67
C MET A 172 5.55 23.23 -8.11
N MET A 173 5.58 21.90 -8.06
CA MET A 173 4.62 21.11 -7.31
C MET A 173 5.34 20.46 -6.12
N SER A 174 4.81 20.63 -4.91
CA SER A 174 5.25 19.88 -3.75
C SER A 174 4.28 18.73 -3.50
N ILE A 175 4.77 17.50 -3.57
CA ILE A 175 4.04 16.31 -3.13
C ILE A 175 4.68 15.89 -1.81
N VAL A 176 3.88 15.85 -0.75
CA VAL A 176 4.31 15.35 0.55
C VAL A 176 3.90 13.89 0.62
N ASN A 177 4.88 13.01 0.79
CA ASN A 177 4.65 11.61 1.10
C ASN A 177 4.70 11.45 2.62
N ASP A 178 3.57 11.13 3.24
CA ASP A 178 3.47 10.85 4.68
C ASP A 178 3.81 9.38 5.00
N GLY A 179 4.16 8.57 4.00
CA GLY A 179 4.58 7.18 4.16
C GLY A 179 6.06 7.02 4.53
N ASP A 180 6.40 5.87 5.12
CA ASP A 180 7.75 5.55 5.60
C ASP A 180 8.76 5.31 4.47
N GLU A 181 8.30 4.85 3.30
CA GLU A 181 9.15 4.56 2.16
C GLU A 181 8.90 5.46 0.96
N ILE A 182 9.99 5.72 0.23
CA ILE A 182 10.03 6.63 -0.91
C ILE A 182 9.90 5.87 -2.23
N GLY A 183 8.74 5.98 -2.87
CA GLY A 183 8.51 5.48 -4.22
C GLY A 183 7.38 6.26 -4.89
N PHE A 184 7.60 6.75 -6.12
CA PHE A 184 6.55 7.37 -6.91
C PHE A 184 6.73 7.01 -8.39
N THR A 185 5.63 6.84 -9.09
CA THR A 185 5.61 6.75 -10.55
C THR A 185 5.16 8.10 -11.10
N LEU A 186 5.99 8.72 -11.92
CA LEU A 186 5.65 9.97 -12.60
C LEU A 186 5.33 9.68 -14.06
N VAL A 187 4.13 10.08 -14.49
CA VAL A 187 3.74 10.07 -15.90
C VAL A 187 3.76 11.52 -16.39
N ILE A 188 4.60 11.81 -17.38
CA ILE A 188 4.69 13.14 -17.99
C ILE A 188 4.11 13.05 -19.39
N GLU A 189 3.01 13.76 -19.62
CA GLU A 189 2.40 13.94 -20.94
C GLU A 189 2.73 15.34 -21.46
N ALA A 190 3.49 15.41 -22.56
CA ALA A 190 3.81 16.67 -23.23
C ALA A 190 2.84 16.90 -24.39
N LEU A 191 2.19 18.07 -24.41
CA LEU A 191 1.27 18.47 -25.48
C LEU A 191 2.00 19.09 -26.69
N GLU A 192 3.24 19.55 -26.51
CA GLU A 192 4.09 20.19 -27.54
C GLU A 192 5.55 19.69 -27.45
N ASP A 193 6.46 20.24 -28.27
CA ASP A 193 7.87 19.85 -28.39
C ASP A 193 8.65 20.08 -27.08
N ALA A 194 8.57 19.13 -26.15
CA ALA A 194 9.23 19.17 -24.86
C ALA A 194 10.71 18.79 -25.00
N ARG A 195 11.60 19.78 -24.96
CA ARG A 195 13.04 19.55 -24.95
C ARG A 195 13.54 19.32 -23.53
N SER A 196 13.98 18.08 -23.26
CA SER A 196 14.73 17.68 -22.06
C SER A 196 14.03 17.98 -20.72
N PRO A 197 12.96 17.24 -20.36
CA PRO A 197 12.40 17.32 -19.02
C PRO A 197 13.44 16.92 -17.97
N THR A 198 13.69 17.78 -17.00
CA THR A 198 14.60 17.54 -15.86
C THR A 198 13.80 17.40 -14.57
N LEU A 199 14.06 16.31 -13.83
CA LEU A 199 13.45 16.06 -12.54
C LEU A 199 14.44 16.39 -11.42
N TYR A 200 14.01 17.25 -10.50
CA TYR A 200 14.75 17.56 -9.27
C TYR A 200 14.05 16.90 -8.10
N TYR A 201 14.70 15.94 -7.43
CA TYR A 201 14.22 15.38 -6.18
C TYR A 201 14.86 16.14 -5.00
N ARG A 202 14.04 16.53 -4.00
CA ARG A 202 14.52 17.18 -2.77
C ARG A 202 14.00 16.35 -1.59
N VAL A 203 14.85 15.55 -0.97
CA VAL A 203 14.52 14.83 0.27
C VAL A 203 14.67 15.81 1.42
N PHE A 204 13.55 16.28 1.97
CA PHE A 204 13.57 17.03 3.24
C PHE A 204 13.66 16.03 4.39
N PHE A 205 14.88 15.62 4.74
CA PHE A 205 15.11 15.10 6.10
C PHE A 205 15.02 16.30 7.05
N PHE A 206 14.11 16.24 8.02
CA PHE A 206 14.00 17.21 9.09
C PHE A 206 15.31 17.26 9.88
N LEU A 207 16.22 18.14 9.51
CA LEU A 207 17.30 18.65 10.35
C LEU A 207 17.59 20.07 9.83
N TRP A 208 17.41 21.03 10.74
CA TRP A 208 17.68 22.46 10.56
C TRP A 208 18.84 22.74 9.60
N TYR A 209 18.60 23.48 8.51
CA TYR A 209 19.33 24.70 8.12
C TYR A 209 18.77 25.26 6.79
N ASN A 210 18.60 26.58 6.74
CA ASN A 210 18.24 27.35 5.55
C ASN A 210 19.27 27.15 4.43
N ILE A 211 18.86 26.76 3.22
CA ILE A 211 19.64 26.98 1.99
C ILE A 211 18.72 27.40 0.84
N PHE A 212 18.83 28.68 0.50
CA PHE A 212 18.50 29.31 -0.78
C PHE A 212 19.43 28.77 -1.88
N LEU A 213 18.92 28.62 -3.12
CA LEU A 213 19.68 29.07 -4.29
C LEU A 213 18.78 29.26 -5.53
N PHE A 214 19.00 30.39 -6.17
CA PHE A 214 18.49 30.82 -7.48
C PHE A 214 19.12 30.04 -8.64
N LEU A 215 18.44 30.04 -9.79
CA LEU A 215 19.09 30.22 -11.10
C LEU A 215 18.11 30.92 -12.05
N ASN A 216 18.64 31.92 -12.78
CA ASN A 216 17.94 32.85 -13.67
C ASN A 216 17.05 32.18 -14.71
#